data_AF-R1CZQ1-F1
#
_entry.id   AF-R1CZQ1-F1
#
_cell.length_a   1.000
_cell.length_b   1.000
_cell.length_c   1.000
_cell.angle_alpha   90.00
_cell.angle_beta   90.00
_cell.angle_gamma   90.00
#
_symmetry.space_group_name_H-M   'P 1'
#
loop_
_entity.id
_entity.type
_entity.pdbx_description
1 polymer ?
#
loop_
_entity_poly.entity_id
_entity_poly.type
_entity_poly.pdbx_seq_one_letter_code
_entity_poly.pdbx_strand_id
1 'polypeptide(L)'
;MCKALILSLLPAVASGASYTSTLIGTSWRVRLDIGLERGSWMPKNIKGWGGSGARVVVSALVDFEAELANEAEELVGPRSQTRVLNARGGGKIVTFDGEQAVDFTSGGWCVQRPLGAQAGSDEGLLRFWLDCPSGCARGDVVVPQGERIFFSTGVWDDAQGVRQLCEKKAMTEERLRGGEAGDSAGKDEDRSSSGFALSLPGAAFRRQVAQQEALTALRSRRAYYESWAGLEEGWEAIPAKQGSLSLKRQSGIGLLGRAIGTEYHILGTFGAERV
;
A
#
# COMPACT_ATOMS: atom_id res chain seq x y z
N MET A 1 -3.25 -55.47 -6.75
CA MET A 1 -2.29 -54.81 -7.67
C MET A 1 -2.58 -53.31 -7.66
N CYS A 2 -1.92 -52.57 -6.77
CA CYS A 2 -2.08 -51.10 -6.67
C CYS A 2 -0.85 -50.45 -7.30
N LYS A 3 -1.04 -49.71 -8.40
CA LYS A 3 0.02 -48.94 -9.06
C LYS A 3 0.36 -47.74 -8.20
N ALA A 4 1.59 -47.69 -7.69
CA ALA A 4 2.17 -46.51 -7.08
C ALA A 4 2.39 -45.43 -8.15
N LEU A 5 1.70 -44.30 -8.01
CA LEU A 5 1.98 -43.08 -8.77
C LEU A 5 3.09 -42.33 -8.02
N ILE A 6 4.32 -42.47 -8.50
CA ILE A 6 5.45 -41.65 -8.06
C ILE A 6 5.23 -40.25 -8.67
N LEU A 7 4.79 -39.32 -7.85
CA LEU A 7 4.74 -37.90 -8.20
C LEU A 7 6.18 -37.38 -8.24
N SER A 8 6.74 -37.26 -9.44
CA SER A 8 8.01 -36.59 -9.66
C SER A 8 7.85 -35.10 -9.36
N LEU A 9 8.35 -34.67 -8.19
CA LEU A 9 8.61 -33.27 -7.86
C LEU A 9 9.68 -32.75 -8.83
N LEU A 10 9.25 -32.04 -9.87
CA LEU A 10 10.13 -31.19 -10.66
C LEU A 10 10.48 -29.96 -9.81
N PRO A 11 11.76 -29.65 -9.57
CA PRO A 11 12.14 -28.36 -9.03
C PRO A 11 11.82 -27.31 -10.10
N ALA A 12 10.87 -26.44 -9.82
CA ALA A 12 10.68 -25.24 -10.61
C ALA A 12 11.96 -24.41 -10.51
N VAL A 13 12.73 -24.42 -11.59
CA VAL A 13 13.90 -23.55 -11.75
C VAL A 13 13.34 -22.13 -11.81
N ALA A 14 13.38 -21.44 -10.68
CA ALA A 14 13.15 -20.00 -10.63
C ALA A 14 14.21 -19.37 -11.54
N SER A 15 13.77 -18.74 -12.63
CA SER A 15 14.63 -17.93 -13.48
C SER A 15 15.14 -16.76 -12.64
N GLY A 16 16.32 -16.94 -12.06
CA GLY A 16 17.02 -15.97 -11.22
C GLY A 16 17.60 -14.83 -12.04
N ALA A 17 16.73 -13.97 -12.59
CA ALA A 17 17.12 -12.57 -12.67
C ALA A 17 17.20 -12.09 -11.22
N SER A 18 18.40 -11.73 -10.76
CA SER A 18 18.58 -11.13 -9.44
C SER A 18 17.79 -9.83 -9.42
N TYR A 19 16.56 -9.89 -8.91
CA TYR A 19 15.69 -8.75 -8.77
C TYR A 19 16.28 -7.84 -7.69
N THR A 20 16.85 -6.72 -8.11
CA THR A 20 17.36 -5.69 -7.20
C THR A 20 16.30 -4.60 -7.11
N SER A 21 15.55 -4.61 -6.02
CA SER A 21 14.58 -3.56 -5.68
C SER A 21 15.19 -2.16 -5.79
N THR A 22 14.55 -1.28 -6.55
CA THR A 22 14.92 0.14 -6.69
C THR A 22 14.71 0.97 -5.42
N LEU A 23 14.07 0.40 -4.39
CA LEU A 23 14.05 1.02 -3.05
C LEU A 23 15.44 1.16 -2.45
N ILE A 24 16.39 0.28 -2.78
CA ILE A 24 17.73 0.30 -2.19
C ILE A 24 18.41 1.64 -2.45
N GLY A 25 18.93 2.27 -1.40
CA GLY A 25 19.60 3.57 -1.47
C GLY A 25 18.64 4.76 -1.50
N THR A 26 17.34 4.54 -1.40
CA THR A 26 16.35 5.62 -1.31
C THR A 26 16.10 6.02 0.14
N SER A 27 15.75 7.29 0.31
CA SER A 27 15.48 7.94 1.60
C SER A 27 14.07 8.49 1.62
N TRP A 28 13.26 8.07 2.59
CA TRP A 28 11.86 8.47 2.68
C TRP A 28 11.55 9.16 4.00
N ARG A 29 10.66 10.14 3.94
CA ARG A 29 9.90 10.64 5.07
C ARG A 29 8.57 9.89 5.11
N VAL A 30 8.38 9.06 6.13
CA VAL A 30 7.12 8.38 6.38
C VAL A 30 6.33 9.16 7.43
N ARG A 31 5.14 9.65 7.04
CA ARG A 31 4.23 10.38 7.92
C ARG A 31 3.17 9.43 8.44
N LEU A 32 3.27 9.06 9.70
CA LEU A 32 2.31 8.22 10.40
C LEU A 32 1.12 9.07 10.84
N ASP A 33 -0.08 8.56 10.64
CA ASP A 33 -1.34 9.10 11.16
C ASP A 33 -2.05 8.01 11.96
N ILE A 34 -1.82 8.01 13.28
CA ILE A 34 -2.26 6.98 14.22
C ILE A 34 -3.57 7.43 14.87
N GLY A 35 -4.59 6.58 14.75
CA GLY A 35 -5.91 6.79 15.30
C GLY A 35 -6.90 5.77 14.76
N LEU A 36 -8.12 5.79 15.28
CA LEU A 36 -9.16 4.84 14.86
C LEU A 36 -9.57 5.08 13.39
N GLU A 37 -9.39 4.07 12.54
CA GLU A 37 -9.86 4.11 11.16
C GLU A 37 -11.33 3.66 11.05
N ARG A 38 -12.11 4.36 10.22
CA ARG A 38 -13.51 3.98 9.96
C ARG A 38 -13.57 2.59 9.35
N GLY A 39 -14.37 1.70 9.95
CA GLY A 39 -14.54 0.33 9.47
C GLY A 39 -13.40 -0.62 9.86
N SER A 40 -12.36 -0.15 10.56
CA SER A 40 -11.39 -1.04 11.19
C SER A 40 -12.02 -1.75 12.39
N TRP A 41 -11.92 -3.07 12.44
CA TRP A 41 -12.32 -3.83 13.62
C TRP A 41 -11.24 -3.68 14.68
N MET A 42 -11.58 -2.99 15.77
CA MET A 42 -10.71 -2.86 16.93
C MET A 42 -11.10 -3.89 17.99
N PRO A 43 -10.15 -4.62 18.58
CA PRO A 43 -10.44 -5.64 19.58
C PRO A 43 -11.05 -4.99 20.84
N LYS A 44 -12.01 -5.69 21.45
CA LYS A 44 -12.79 -5.23 22.60
C LYS A 44 -11.96 -5.00 23.89
N ASN A 45 -10.69 -5.42 23.90
CA ASN A 45 -9.79 -5.31 25.03
C ASN A 45 -9.20 -3.90 25.22
N ILE A 46 -9.24 -3.03 24.20
CA ILE A 46 -8.83 -1.63 24.35
C ILE A 46 -10.09 -0.75 24.40
N LYS A 47 -10.78 -0.79 25.53
CA LYS A 47 -12.02 -0.04 25.75
C LYS A 47 -11.74 1.46 25.68
N GLY A 48 -12.20 2.10 24.61
CA GLY A 48 -12.20 3.56 24.47
C GLY A 48 -10.94 4.17 23.85
N TRP A 49 -10.01 3.40 23.28
CA TRP A 49 -8.88 3.98 22.52
C TRP A 49 -9.34 4.45 21.14
N GLY A 50 -8.90 5.65 20.75
CA GLY A 50 -9.28 6.30 19.50
C GLY A 50 -10.78 6.61 19.34
N GLY A 51 -11.61 6.39 20.36
CA GLY A 51 -13.04 6.67 20.35
C GLY A 51 -13.37 8.18 20.41
N SER A 52 -12.43 9.00 20.89
CA SER A 52 -12.53 10.46 20.91
C SER A 52 -12.39 11.11 19.52
N GLY A 53 -11.87 10.35 18.55
CA GLY A 53 -11.46 10.89 17.24
C GLY A 53 -10.10 11.61 17.26
N ALA A 54 -9.39 11.62 18.38
CA ALA A 54 -8.01 12.11 18.44
C ALA A 54 -7.10 11.31 17.50
N ARG A 55 -6.06 11.99 16.96
CA ARG A 55 -5.05 11.36 16.11
C ARG A 55 -3.64 11.87 16.45
N VAL A 56 -2.69 10.95 16.48
CA VAL A 56 -1.26 11.23 16.64
C VAL A 56 -0.62 11.23 15.26
N VAL A 57 -0.13 12.39 14.82
CA VAL A 57 0.55 12.54 13.53
C VAL A 57 2.02 12.81 13.79
N VAL A 58 2.88 11.92 13.31
CA VAL A 58 4.34 12.00 13.52
C VAL A 58 5.05 11.53 12.25
N SER A 59 6.26 12.05 11.99
CA SER A 59 7.07 11.60 10.85
C SER A 59 8.32 10.87 11.32
N ALA A 60 8.77 9.90 10.54
CA ALA A 60 10.08 9.28 10.66
C ALA A 60 10.85 9.45 9.35
N LEU A 61 12.17 9.62 9.44
CA LEU A 61 13.06 9.58 8.29
C LEU A 61 13.73 8.21 8.23
N VAL A 62 13.58 7.53 7.10
CA VAL A 62 14.06 6.16 6.91
C VAL A 62 14.87 6.01 5.64
N ASP A 63 15.87 5.14 5.68
CA ASP A 63 16.68 4.77 4.53
C ASP A 63 16.60 3.26 4.28
N PHE A 64 16.38 2.91 3.02
CA PHE A 64 16.26 1.52 2.58
C PHE A 64 17.64 0.98 2.18
N GLU A 65 18.21 0.13 3.01
CA GLU A 65 19.57 -0.39 2.80
C GLU A 65 19.56 -1.75 2.07
N ALA A 66 20.68 -2.09 1.43
CA ALA A 66 20.84 -3.35 0.71
C ALA A 66 21.15 -4.54 1.65
N GLU A 67 21.74 -4.24 2.81
CA GLU A 67 22.23 -5.22 3.77
C GLU A 67 21.08 -6.05 4.37
N LEU A 68 21.34 -7.33 4.62
CA LEU A 68 20.34 -8.20 5.26
C LEU A 68 20.23 -7.86 6.74
N ALA A 69 18.99 -7.81 7.23
CA ALA A 69 18.74 -7.56 8.65
C ALA A 69 19.14 -8.77 9.49
N ASN A 70 19.75 -8.50 10.65
CA ASN A 70 20.08 -9.55 11.63
C ASN A 70 18.82 -10.10 12.31
N GLU A 71 17.81 -9.24 12.49
CA GLU A 71 16.48 -9.56 12.99
C GLU A 71 15.49 -9.81 11.85
N ALA A 72 14.49 -10.64 12.11
CA ALA A 72 13.40 -10.88 11.16
C ALA A 72 12.06 -10.87 11.87
N GLU A 73 11.08 -10.26 11.22
CA GLU A 73 9.68 -10.33 11.61
C GLU A 73 8.88 -11.05 10.54
N GLU A 74 8.13 -12.06 10.97
CA GLU A 74 7.36 -12.93 10.08
C GLU A 74 6.33 -12.14 9.24
N LEU A 75 5.73 -11.09 9.82
CA LEU A 75 4.79 -10.24 9.08
C LEU A 75 5.49 -9.53 7.92
N VAL A 76 6.76 -9.16 8.08
CA VAL A 76 7.51 -8.38 7.09
C VAL A 76 8.01 -9.28 5.97
N GLY A 77 8.57 -10.44 6.31
CA GLY A 77 9.02 -11.39 5.31
C GLY A 77 9.99 -12.43 5.86
N PRO A 78 10.41 -13.37 4.99
CA PRO A 78 11.38 -14.38 5.37
C PRO A 78 12.74 -13.72 5.66
N ARG A 79 13.43 -14.20 6.70
CA ARG A 79 14.73 -13.67 7.14
C ARG A 79 15.77 -13.55 6.02
N SER A 80 15.73 -14.44 5.05
CA SER A 80 16.65 -14.45 3.91
C SER A 80 16.43 -13.30 2.91
N GLN A 81 15.33 -12.56 3.03
CA GLN A 81 14.95 -11.46 2.13
C GLN A 81 14.78 -10.12 2.87
N THR A 82 14.63 -10.15 4.19
CA THR A 82 14.52 -8.96 5.02
C THR A 82 15.84 -8.19 5.05
N ARG A 83 15.78 -6.92 4.66
CA ARG A 83 16.91 -5.99 4.63
C ARG A 83 16.80 -4.93 5.72
N VAL A 84 17.89 -4.24 6.01
CA VAL A 84 17.95 -3.19 7.03
C VAL A 84 17.16 -1.96 6.56
N LEU A 85 16.28 -1.47 7.43
CA LEU A 85 15.65 -0.15 7.30
C LEU A 85 16.24 0.75 8.38
N ASN A 86 17.04 1.72 7.99
CA ASN A 86 17.73 2.59 8.93
C ASN A 86 16.86 3.80 9.29
N ALA A 87 16.62 4.02 10.58
CA ALA A 87 15.88 5.19 11.06
C ALA A 87 16.87 6.33 11.38
N ARG A 88 16.78 7.43 10.64
CA ARG A 88 17.67 8.60 10.82
C ARG A 88 17.15 9.62 11.82
N GLY A 89 15.87 9.59 12.11
CA GLY A 89 15.27 10.55 13.03
C GLY A 89 13.77 10.39 13.16
N GLY A 90 13.29 10.91 14.27
CA GLY A 90 11.88 10.98 14.59
C GLY A 90 11.28 12.37 14.41
N GLY A 91 10.04 12.50 14.87
CA GLY A 91 9.27 13.72 14.75
C GLY A 91 8.93 14.30 16.11
N LYS A 92 8.12 15.35 16.10
CA LYS A 92 7.53 15.92 17.31
C LYS A 92 6.02 15.93 17.19
N ILE A 93 5.36 15.77 18.33
CA ILE A 93 3.92 15.94 18.46
C ILE A 93 3.63 17.01 19.50
N VAL A 94 2.52 17.73 19.31
CA VAL A 94 2.04 18.71 20.29
C VAL A 94 0.97 18.05 21.15
N THR A 95 1.26 17.92 22.44
CA THR A 95 0.35 17.42 23.47
C THR A 95 -0.14 18.58 24.33
N PHE A 96 -1.03 18.30 25.29
CA PHE A 96 -1.46 19.31 26.26
C PHE A 96 -0.30 19.75 27.17
N ASP A 97 0.66 18.86 27.43
CA ASP A 97 1.82 19.10 28.28
C ASP A 97 3.00 19.74 27.52
N GLY A 98 2.82 20.05 26.22
CA GLY A 98 3.82 20.72 25.37
C GLY A 98 4.26 19.89 24.16
N GLU A 99 5.47 20.15 23.67
CA GLU A 99 6.06 19.33 22.59
C GLU A 99 6.65 18.04 23.16
N GLN A 100 6.22 16.90 22.62
CA GLN A 100 6.82 15.59 22.87
C GLN A 100 7.63 15.16 21.63
N ALA A 101 8.90 14.85 21.83
CA ALA A 101 9.72 14.18 20.82
C ALA A 101 9.33 12.70 20.74
N VAL A 102 9.28 12.17 19.52
CA VAL A 102 8.96 10.77 19.24
C VAL A 102 10.08 10.20 18.40
N ASP A 103 10.83 9.27 18.97
CA ASP A 103 12.02 8.68 18.35
C ASP A 103 11.69 7.31 17.75
N PHE A 104 12.43 6.94 16.71
CA PHE A 104 12.34 5.63 16.06
C PHE A 104 13.70 4.99 15.96
N THR A 105 13.76 3.67 16.17
CA THR A 105 14.96 2.87 15.91
C THR A 105 14.80 2.06 14.64
N SER A 106 15.93 1.79 14.01
CA SER A 106 16.05 1.02 12.77
C SER A 106 15.37 -0.35 12.91
N GLY A 107 14.76 -0.78 11.81
CA GLY A 107 14.09 -2.07 11.71
C GLY A 107 14.51 -2.78 10.44
N GLY A 108 13.56 -3.45 9.81
CA GLY A 108 13.81 -4.10 8.53
C GLY A 108 12.65 -3.97 7.57
N TRP A 109 12.93 -4.24 6.30
CA TRP A 109 11.98 -4.12 5.21
C TRP A 109 12.10 -5.31 4.27
N CYS A 110 11.00 -5.61 3.59
CA CYS A 110 10.92 -6.63 2.56
C CYS A 110 9.80 -6.28 1.58
N VAL A 111 10.00 -6.59 0.30
CA VAL A 111 8.93 -6.53 -0.70
C VAL A 111 8.50 -7.95 -1.01
N GLN A 112 7.24 -8.26 -0.69
CA GLN A 112 6.63 -9.55 -0.97
C GLN A 112 5.89 -9.48 -2.30
N ARG A 113 6.19 -10.39 -3.22
CA ARG A 113 5.47 -10.50 -4.50
C ARG A 113 4.53 -11.69 -4.52
N PRO A 114 3.37 -11.59 -5.19
CA PRO A 114 2.49 -12.72 -5.39
C PRO A 114 3.20 -13.86 -6.12
N LEU A 115 2.99 -15.09 -5.67
CA LEU A 115 3.46 -16.30 -6.36
C LEU A 115 2.32 -16.92 -7.19
N GLY A 116 2.67 -17.67 -8.24
CA GLY A 116 1.70 -18.45 -9.01
C GLY A 116 0.87 -17.63 -10.01
N ALA A 117 -0.44 -17.88 -10.08
CA ALA A 117 -1.33 -17.28 -11.10
C ALA A 117 -1.40 -15.74 -11.07
N GLN A 118 -0.95 -15.11 -9.99
CA GLN A 118 -0.87 -13.66 -9.82
C GLN A 118 0.54 -13.09 -10.04
N ALA A 119 1.52 -13.93 -10.44
CA ALA A 119 2.91 -13.52 -10.68
C ALA A 119 3.10 -12.57 -11.88
N GLY A 120 2.03 -12.21 -12.59
CA GLY A 120 2.06 -11.20 -13.66
C GLY A 120 1.83 -9.77 -13.17
N SER A 121 1.60 -9.57 -11.87
CA SER A 121 1.56 -8.24 -11.27
C SER A 121 2.96 -7.85 -10.82
N ASP A 122 3.56 -6.84 -11.46
CA ASP A 122 4.84 -6.27 -11.03
C ASP A 122 4.69 -5.45 -9.71
N GLU A 123 3.44 -5.19 -9.27
CA GLU A 123 3.13 -4.60 -7.97
C GLU A 123 3.52 -5.55 -6.83
N GLY A 124 4.44 -5.09 -5.96
CA GLY A 124 4.83 -5.77 -4.74
C GLY A 124 4.12 -5.20 -3.51
N LEU A 125 4.14 -5.97 -2.43
CA LEU A 125 3.71 -5.52 -1.11
C LEU A 125 4.95 -5.18 -0.26
N LEU A 126 5.24 -3.89 -0.13
CA LEU A 126 6.27 -3.40 0.77
C LEU A 126 5.77 -3.51 2.21
N ARG A 127 6.55 -4.23 3.03
CA ARG A 127 6.37 -4.26 4.47
C ARG A 127 7.66 -3.88 5.16
N PHE A 128 7.53 -3.15 6.26
CA PHE A 128 8.66 -2.82 7.12
C PHE A 128 8.18 -2.59 8.54
N TRP A 129 9.13 -2.50 9.48
CA TRP A 129 8.83 -2.11 10.85
C TRP A 129 9.80 -1.05 11.34
N LEU A 130 9.33 -0.27 12.32
CA LEU A 130 10.13 0.61 13.15
C LEU A 130 9.75 0.37 14.60
N ASP A 131 10.73 0.43 15.50
CA ASP A 131 10.44 0.40 16.93
C ASP A 131 10.37 1.82 17.47
N CYS A 132 9.39 2.08 18.33
CA CYS A 132 9.11 3.39 18.92
C CYS A 132 9.54 3.39 20.41
N PRO A 133 10.84 3.56 20.71
CA PRO A 133 11.35 3.51 22.08
C PRO A 133 10.84 4.63 22.99
N SER A 134 10.35 5.74 22.43
CA SER A 134 9.79 6.85 23.23
C SER A 134 8.31 6.62 23.56
N GLY A 135 7.59 5.84 22.75
CA GLY A 135 6.12 5.86 22.72
C GLY A 135 5.59 7.24 22.29
N CYS A 136 4.26 7.37 22.24
CA CYS A 136 3.59 8.66 22.04
C CYS A 136 2.11 8.59 22.47
N ALA A 137 1.54 9.73 22.89
CA ALA A 137 0.16 9.79 23.31
C ALA A 137 -0.51 11.12 22.94
N ARG A 138 -1.78 11.06 22.55
CA ARG A 138 -2.65 12.24 22.42
C ARG A 138 -4.10 11.85 22.67
N GLY A 139 -4.68 12.39 23.74
CA GLY A 139 -6.03 12.01 24.16
C GLY A 139 -6.09 10.52 24.53
N ASP A 140 -7.01 9.79 23.90
CA ASP A 140 -7.20 8.35 24.07
C ASP A 140 -6.40 7.50 23.07
N VAL A 141 -5.58 8.11 22.21
CA VAL A 141 -4.66 7.41 21.31
C VAL A 141 -3.29 7.34 21.96
N VAL A 142 -2.86 6.12 22.28
CA VAL A 142 -1.57 5.84 22.93
C VAL A 142 -0.83 4.75 22.17
N VAL A 143 0.43 5.02 21.83
CA VAL A 143 1.44 4.04 21.42
C VAL A 143 2.37 3.83 22.61
N PRO A 144 2.41 2.61 23.19
CA PRO A 144 3.28 2.32 24.32
C PRO A 144 4.76 2.53 24.01
N GLN A 145 5.54 2.73 25.06
CA GLN A 145 6.98 2.81 24.96
C GLN A 145 7.58 1.46 24.50
N GLY A 146 8.53 1.50 23.56
CA GLY A 146 9.19 0.30 23.04
C GLY A 146 8.34 -0.51 22.06
N GLU A 147 7.23 0.04 21.59
CA GLU A 147 6.30 -0.65 20.72
C GLU A 147 6.84 -0.78 19.28
N ARG A 148 6.72 -1.97 18.70
CA ARG A 148 7.05 -2.24 17.29
C ARG A 148 5.86 -1.92 16.38
N ILE A 149 6.04 -0.98 15.46
CA ILE A 149 5.02 -0.56 14.49
C ILE A 149 5.34 -1.17 13.13
N PHE A 150 4.35 -1.85 12.55
CA PHE A 150 4.43 -2.45 11.22
C PHE A 150 3.76 -1.58 10.19
N PHE A 151 4.38 -1.47 9.03
CA PHE A 151 3.95 -0.68 7.89
C PHE A 151 3.68 -1.63 6.73
N SER A 152 2.62 -1.38 5.97
CA SER A 152 2.30 -2.15 4.77
C SER A 152 1.75 -1.23 3.69
N THR A 153 2.31 -1.30 2.49
CA THR A 153 1.84 -0.53 1.34
C THR A 153 2.14 -1.26 0.04
N GLY A 154 1.33 -1.03 -1.00
CA GLY A 154 1.70 -1.45 -2.35
C GLY A 154 2.92 -0.66 -2.83
N VAL A 155 3.78 -1.29 -3.63
CA VAL A 155 4.96 -0.64 -4.20
C VAL A 155 5.25 -1.17 -5.60
N TRP A 156 5.73 -0.29 -6.46
CA TRP A 156 6.44 -0.64 -7.68
C TRP A 156 7.91 -0.28 -7.48
N ASP A 157 8.76 -1.29 -7.29
CA ASP A 157 10.20 -1.15 -7.01
C ASP A 157 11.06 -1.84 -8.09
N ASP A 158 10.48 -2.01 -9.29
CA ASP A 158 11.11 -2.57 -10.47
C ASP A 158 11.19 -1.51 -11.57
N ALA A 159 12.35 -1.35 -12.19
CA ALA A 159 12.51 -0.35 -13.25
C ALA A 159 11.61 -0.63 -14.47
N GLN A 160 11.39 -1.90 -14.83
CA GLN A 160 10.53 -2.25 -15.95
C GLN A 160 9.05 -2.11 -15.58
N GLY A 161 8.64 -2.54 -14.39
CA GLY A 161 7.30 -2.37 -13.84
C GLY A 161 6.89 -0.91 -13.77
N VAL A 162 7.77 -0.03 -13.25
CA VAL A 162 7.55 1.41 -13.19
C VAL A 162 7.36 2.01 -14.58
N ARG A 163 8.19 1.65 -15.57
CA ARG A 163 8.01 2.12 -16.96
C ARG A 163 6.67 1.71 -17.54
N GLN A 164 6.29 0.45 -17.37
CA GLN A 164 4.99 -0.04 -17.83
C GLN A 164 3.82 0.68 -17.15
N LEU A 165 3.94 0.99 -15.86
CA LEU A 165 2.93 1.74 -15.12
C LEU A 165 2.75 3.15 -15.71
N CYS A 166 3.86 3.85 -15.97
CA CYS A 166 3.85 5.17 -16.61
C CYS A 166 3.22 5.12 -18.02
N GLU A 167 3.58 4.14 -18.85
CA GLU A 167 3.01 3.96 -20.18
C GLU A 167 1.50 3.70 -20.14
N LYS A 168 1.06 2.81 -19.24
CA LYS A 168 -0.36 2.49 -19.06
C LYS A 168 -1.16 3.69 -18.56
N LYS A 169 -0.57 4.56 -17.74
CA LYS A 169 -1.17 5.83 -17.32
C LYS A 169 -1.33 6.78 -18.51
N ALA A 170 -0.25 7.06 -19.23
CA ALA A 170 -0.27 7.97 -20.39
C ALA A 170 -1.33 7.55 -21.43
N MET A 171 -1.40 6.25 -21.75
CA MET A 171 -2.43 5.71 -22.65
C MET A 171 -3.85 5.90 -22.11
N THR A 172 -4.05 5.82 -20.79
CA THR A 172 -5.38 6.00 -20.17
C THR A 172 -5.82 7.47 -20.21
N GLU A 173 -4.89 8.40 -19.98
CA GLU A 173 -5.15 9.84 -20.08
C GLU A 173 -5.45 10.27 -21.51
N GLU A 174 -4.73 9.74 -22.49
CA GLU A 174 -5.00 10.01 -23.90
C GLU A 174 -6.39 9.51 -24.32
N ARG A 175 -6.78 8.30 -23.88
CA ARG A 175 -8.12 7.74 -24.13
C ARG A 175 -9.22 8.54 -23.47
N LEU A 176 -9.00 9.04 -22.24
CA LEU A 176 -9.96 9.92 -21.56
C LEU A 176 -10.14 11.24 -22.33
N ARG A 177 -9.03 11.89 -22.71
CA ARG A 177 -9.07 13.14 -23.49
C ARG A 177 -9.81 12.96 -24.82
N GLY A 178 -9.55 11.86 -25.53
CA GLY A 178 -10.24 11.53 -26.78
C GLY A 178 -11.73 11.24 -26.59
N GLY A 179 -12.10 10.53 -25.51
CA GLY A 179 -13.50 10.24 -25.18
C GLY A 179 -14.30 11.48 -24.76
N GLU A 180 -13.69 12.39 -24.01
CA GLU A 180 -14.31 13.65 -23.56
C GLU A 180 -14.48 14.65 -24.72
N ALA A 181 -13.53 14.70 -25.66
CA ALA A 181 -13.65 15.48 -26.90
C ALA A 181 -14.74 14.95 -27.84
N GLY A 182 -14.92 13.63 -27.92
CA GLY A 182 -16.00 13.00 -28.70
C GLY A 182 -17.40 13.28 -28.14
N ASP A 183 -17.56 13.26 -26.81
CA ASP A 183 -18.85 13.55 -26.16
C ASP A 183 -19.27 15.03 -26.24
N SER A 184 -18.30 15.94 -26.39
CA SER A 184 -18.56 17.37 -26.63
C SER A 184 -18.89 17.66 -28.10
N ALA A 185 -18.24 17.01 -29.07
CA ALA A 185 -18.59 17.14 -30.49
C ALA A 185 -19.97 16.52 -30.83
N GLY A 186 -20.33 15.38 -30.23
CA GLY A 186 -21.63 14.74 -30.46
C GLY A 186 -22.83 15.54 -29.95
N LYS A 187 -22.65 16.38 -28.92
CA LYS A 187 -23.70 17.28 -28.41
C LYS A 187 -24.00 18.46 -29.34
N ASP A 188 -23.06 18.84 -30.19
CA ASP A 188 -23.25 19.92 -31.16
C ASP A 188 -23.87 19.42 -32.48
N GLU A 189 -23.59 18.18 -32.91
CA GLU A 189 -24.17 17.59 -34.13
C GLU A 189 -25.64 17.14 -33.98
N ASP A 190 -26.08 16.74 -32.78
CA ASP A 190 -27.47 16.33 -32.51
C ASP A 190 -28.49 17.48 -32.61
N ARG A 191 -28.04 18.74 -32.81
CA ARG A 191 -28.92 19.88 -33.08
C ARG A 191 -29.24 20.12 -34.56
N SER A 192 -28.61 19.41 -35.50
CA SER A 192 -28.68 19.80 -36.93
C SER A 192 -29.01 18.71 -37.95
N SER A 193 -29.42 17.49 -37.59
CA SER A 193 -29.84 16.51 -38.62
C SER A 193 -31.19 15.85 -38.34
N SER A 194 -32.23 16.44 -38.93
CA SER A 194 -33.49 15.77 -39.27
C SER A 194 -33.26 14.82 -40.45
N GLY A 195 -32.82 13.59 -40.16
CA GLY A 195 -32.65 12.53 -41.15
C GLY A 195 -33.18 11.20 -40.62
N PHE A 196 -34.25 10.71 -41.23
CA PHE A 196 -35.03 9.54 -40.82
C PHE A 196 -34.20 8.24 -40.84
N ALA A 197 -33.48 7.94 -39.75
CA ALA A 197 -32.78 6.68 -39.56
C ALA A 197 -33.66 5.71 -38.77
N LEU A 198 -34.02 4.58 -39.39
CA LEU A 198 -34.68 3.43 -38.75
C LEU A 198 -33.75 2.84 -37.68
N SER A 199 -33.74 3.41 -36.49
CA SER A 199 -33.01 2.89 -35.35
C SER A 199 -33.82 1.80 -34.65
N LEU A 200 -33.22 0.63 -34.47
CA LEU A 200 -33.78 -0.46 -33.66
C LEU A 200 -34.06 0.07 -32.24
N PRO A 201 -35.28 -0.09 -31.68
CA PRO A 201 -35.59 0.36 -30.33
C PRO A 201 -34.56 -0.17 -29.32
N GLY A 202 -33.89 0.75 -28.62
CA GLY A 202 -32.89 0.43 -27.59
C GLY A 202 -31.44 0.22 -28.06
N ALA A 203 -31.15 0.22 -29.37
CA ALA A 203 -29.76 0.13 -29.85
C ALA A 203 -28.94 1.39 -29.50
N ALA A 204 -29.54 2.57 -29.64
CA ALA A 204 -28.92 3.84 -29.24
C ALA A 204 -28.67 3.88 -27.72
N PHE A 205 -29.66 3.48 -26.91
CA PHE A 205 -29.54 3.40 -25.46
C PHE A 205 -28.43 2.43 -25.01
N ARG A 206 -28.36 1.22 -25.60
CA ARG A 206 -27.27 0.26 -25.30
C ARG A 206 -25.88 0.80 -25.64
N ARG A 207 -25.75 1.53 -26.76
CA ARG A 207 -24.48 2.19 -27.12
C ARG A 207 -24.12 3.28 -26.12
N GLN A 208 -25.08 4.09 -25.69
CA GLN A 208 -24.88 5.14 -24.69
C GLN A 208 -24.46 4.56 -23.34
N VAL A 209 -25.11 3.48 -22.87
CA VAL A 209 -24.72 2.78 -21.63
C VAL A 209 -23.30 2.22 -21.75
N ALA A 210 -22.96 1.55 -22.85
CA ALA A 210 -21.61 1.00 -23.05
C ALA A 210 -20.53 2.10 -23.09
N GLN A 211 -20.83 3.25 -23.70
CA GLN A 211 -19.93 4.42 -23.70
C GLN A 211 -19.75 4.99 -22.29
N GLN A 212 -20.84 5.10 -21.52
CA GLN A 212 -20.79 5.59 -20.14
C GLN A 212 -20.01 4.63 -19.22
N GLU A 213 -20.21 3.32 -19.38
CA GLU A 213 -19.43 2.29 -18.67
C GLU A 213 -17.95 2.37 -19.03
N ALA A 214 -17.61 2.53 -20.31
CA ALA A 214 -16.22 2.66 -20.77
C ALA A 214 -15.54 3.92 -20.18
N LEU A 215 -16.23 5.07 -20.18
CA LEU A 215 -15.73 6.29 -19.55
C LEU A 215 -15.58 6.13 -18.04
N THR A 216 -16.52 5.46 -17.39
CA THR A 216 -16.45 5.18 -15.95
C THR A 216 -15.25 4.29 -15.64
N ALA A 217 -15.03 3.24 -16.43
CA ALA A 217 -13.86 2.35 -16.28
C ALA A 217 -12.54 3.10 -16.49
N LEU A 218 -12.46 4.00 -17.48
CA LEU A 218 -11.28 4.84 -17.68
C LEU A 218 -11.04 5.80 -16.52
N ARG A 219 -12.10 6.41 -15.95
CA ARG A 219 -11.99 7.26 -14.76
C ARG A 219 -11.53 6.48 -13.54
N SER A 220 -12.07 5.28 -13.30
CA SER A 220 -11.60 4.40 -12.24
C SER A 220 -10.13 4.02 -12.42
N ARG A 221 -9.69 3.79 -13.65
CA ARG A 221 -8.30 3.47 -13.96
C ARG A 221 -7.37 4.67 -13.77
N ARG A 222 -7.81 5.88 -14.12
CA ARG A 222 -7.10 7.12 -13.80
C ARG A 222 -6.97 7.30 -12.29
N ALA A 223 -8.04 7.09 -11.53
CA ALA A 223 -8.00 7.17 -10.07
C ALA A 223 -7.02 6.16 -9.45
N TYR A 224 -6.88 4.96 -10.04
CA TYR A 224 -5.85 4.00 -9.65
C TYR A 224 -4.44 4.58 -9.84
N TYR A 225 -4.11 5.18 -10.98
CA TYR A 225 -2.79 5.79 -11.18
C TYR A 225 -2.55 6.98 -10.25
N GLU A 226 -3.58 7.80 -10.01
CA GLU A 226 -3.53 8.90 -9.05
C GLU A 226 -3.38 8.41 -7.60
N SER A 227 -3.58 7.12 -7.31
CA SER A 227 -3.35 6.56 -5.97
C SER A 227 -1.88 6.27 -5.65
N TRP A 228 -0.97 6.40 -6.63
CA TRP A 228 0.47 6.16 -6.48
C TRP A 228 1.25 7.46 -6.27
N ALA A 229 2.19 7.46 -5.32
CA ALA A 229 3.03 8.63 -5.01
C ALA A 229 4.32 8.59 -5.83
N GLY A 230 4.80 9.74 -6.32
CA GLY A 230 6.06 9.79 -7.08
C GLY A 230 5.93 9.41 -8.56
N LEU A 231 4.73 9.03 -9.02
CA LEU A 231 4.49 8.59 -10.39
C LEU A 231 4.58 9.74 -11.40
N GLU A 232 4.22 10.97 -11.01
CA GLU A 232 4.41 12.17 -11.85
C GLU A 232 5.87 12.61 -11.88
N GLU A 233 6.55 12.41 -10.74
CA GLU A 233 7.91 12.86 -10.48
C GLU A 233 8.97 11.88 -10.99
N GLY A 234 8.55 10.73 -11.54
CA GLY A 234 9.44 9.73 -12.12
C GLY A 234 10.31 9.02 -11.09
N TRP A 235 9.78 8.73 -9.90
CA TRP A 235 10.54 8.01 -8.88
C TRP A 235 10.88 6.59 -9.34
N GLU A 236 12.07 6.13 -8.92
CA GLU A 236 12.55 4.78 -9.24
C GLU A 236 11.76 3.71 -8.50
N ALA A 237 11.25 4.04 -7.30
CA ALA A 237 10.32 3.22 -6.53
C ALA A 237 9.07 4.06 -6.20
N ILE A 238 7.91 3.50 -6.49
CA ILE A 238 6.61 4.19 -6.44
C ILE A 238 5.72 3.48 -5.42
N PRO A 239 5.63 3.99 -4.17
CA PRO A 239 4.69 3.46 -3.19
C PRO A 239 3.27 3.95 -3.48
N ALA A 240 2.26 3.23 -2.96
CA ALA A 240 0.92 3.79 -2.88
C ALA A 240 0.94 5.03 -1.95
N LYS A 241 0.11 6.04 -2.25
CA LYS A 241 0.03 7.29 -1.49
C LYS A 241 -0.31 7.09 -0.02
N GLN A 242 -1.02 6.01 0.28
CA GLN A 242 -1.45 5.66 1.62
C GLN A 242 -1.20 4.17 1.89
N GLY A 243 -0.44 3.89 2.93
CA GLY A 243 -0.26 2.55 3.49
C GLY A 243 -0.94 2.41 4.85
N SER A 244 -0.95 1.20 5.39
CA SER A 244 -1.52 0.88 6.70
C SER A 244 -0.46 0.73 7.78
N LEU A 245 -0.83 1.09 9.00
CA LEU A 245 -0.05 0.87 10.22
C LEU A 245 -0.69 -0.24 11.04
N SER A 246 0.11 -1.11 11.64
CA SER A 246 -0.40 -2.14 12.54
C SER A 246 0.55 -2.46 13.70
N LEU A 247 -0.01 -3.00 14.78
CA LEU A 247 0.72 -3.56 15.92
C LEU A 247 0.49 -5.05 16.02
N LYS A 248 1.53 -5.76 16.45
CA LYS A 248 1.45 -7.16 16.84
C LYS A 248 1.09 -7.25 18.32
N ARG A 249 0.01 -7.93 18.66
CA ARG A 249 -0.43 -8.21 20.04
C ARG A 249 -0.49 -9.71 20.28
N GLN A 250 -0.25 -10.10 21.52
CA GLN A 250 -0.46 -11.49 21.94
C GLN A 250 -1.94 -11.68 22.30
N SER A 251 -2.58 -12.65 21.66
CA SER A 251 -3.97 -13.02 21.98
C SER A 251 -3.98 -14.01 23.14
N GLY A 252 -4.22 -13.50 24.35
CA GLY A 252 -4.47 -14.32 25.55
C GLY A 252 -3.27 -15.06 26.13
N ILE A 253 -3.39 -15.45 27.40
CA ILE A 253 -2.43 -16.27 28.14
C ILE A 253 -3.07 -17.63 28.40
N GLY A 254 -2.46 -18.69 27.87
CA GLY A 254 -2.90 -20.07 28.07
C GLY A 254 -2.74 -20.52 29.52
N LEU A 255 -3.32 -21.68 29.84
CA LEU A 255 -3.34 -22.27 31.19
C LEU A 255 -1.94 -22.47 31.82
N LEU A 256 -0.87 -22.31 31.05
CA LEU A 256 0.54 -22.44 31.44
C LEU A 256 1.36 -21.15 31.23
N GLY A 257 0.73 -19.98 31.10
CA GLY A 257 1.46 -18.72 30.91
C GLY A 257 1.97 -18.47 29.49
N ARG A 258 1.71 -19.37 28.54
CA ARG A 258 2.12 -19.23 27.12
C ARG A 258 1.08 -18.46 26.32
N ALA A 259 1.51 -17.53 25.47
CA ALA A 259 0.62 -16.83 24.55
C ALA A 259 -0.11 -17.83 23.63
N ILE A 260 -1.43 -17.67 23.47
CA ILE A 260 -2.28 -18.62 22.71
C ILE A 260 -2.29 -18.27 21.21
N GLY A 261 -1.96 -17.04 20.84
CA GLY A 261 -1.88 -16.60 19.45
C GLY A 261 -1.31 -15.19 19.30
N THR A 262 -1.22 -14.74 18.05
CA THR A 262 -0.81 -13.39 17.68
C THR A 262 -1.93 -12.73 16.89
N GLU A 263 -2.34 -11.55 17.31
CA GLU A 263 -3.31 -10.69 16.61
C GLU A 263 -2.60 -9.44 16.08
N TYR A 264 -3.06 -8.93 14.94
CA TYR A 264 -2.59 -7.68 14.37
C TYR A 264 -3.71 -6.65 14.38
N HIS A 265 -3.46 -5.48 14.96
CA HIS A 265 -4.45 -4.41 15.00
C HIS A 265 -4.00 -3.25 14.12
N ILE A 266 -4.91 -2.80 13.26
CA ILE A 266 -4.68 -1.62 12.42
C ILE A 266 -4.74 -0.38 13.30
N LEU A 267 -3.67 0.40 13.28
CA LEU A 267 -3.49 1.60 14.10
C LEU A 267 -3.87 2.89 13.38
N GLY A 268 -4.01 2.86 12.07
CA GLY A 268 -4.04 4.06 11.26
C GLY A 268 -3.40 3.82 9.91
N THR A 269 -2.94 4.92 9.33
CA THR A 269 -2.35 4.92 7.99
C THR A 269 -1.07 5.72 7.96
N PHE A 270 -0.30 5.59 6.89
CA PHE A 270 0.87 6.44 6.66
C PHE A 270 0.96 6.88 5.22
N GLY A 271 1.55 8.05 5.00
CA GLY A 271 2.02 8.50 3.69
C GLY A 271 3.54 8.40 3.61
N ALA A 272 4.07 8.25 2.39
CA ALA A 272 5.50 8.26 2.13
C ALA A 272 5.85 9.39 1.16
N GLU A 273 6.93 10.10 1.44
CA GLU A 273 7.52 11.14 0.60
C GLU A 273 9.01 10.86 0.44
N ARG A 274 9.56 10.96 -0.77
CA ARG A 274 11.01 10.82 -1.00
C ARG A 274 11.74 12.09 -0.57
N VAL A 275 12.92 11.94 0.03
CA VAL A 275 13.80 13.01 0.51
C VAL A 275 15.12 13.01 -0.27
#